data_AF-A0A392RJS1-F1
#
_entry.id   AF-A0A392RJS1-F1
#
_cell.length_a   1.000
_cell.length_b   1.000
_cell.length_c   1.000
_cell.angle_alpha   90.00
_cell.angle_beta   90.00
_cell.angle_gamma   90.00
#
_symmetry.space_group_name_H-M   'P 1'
#
loop_
_entity.id
_entity.type
_entity.pdbx_description
1 polymer ?
#
loop_
_entity_poly.entity_id
_entity_poly.type
_entity_poly.pdbx_seq_one_letter_code
_entity_poly.pdbx_strand_id
1 'polypeptide(L)'
;SFLTRMRLKDKVVKTINPLQVKYEDHFFCDGFPVISEADDEEVILNLLEDFKKETDINVPRSMVPPAPNVDLYKPKKRKRSVKSSEE
;
A
#
# COMPACT_ATOMS: atom_id res chain seq x y z
N SER A 1 19.06 -32.97 4.21
CA SER A 1 19.42 -31.61 3.78
C SER A 1 20.88 -31.32 4.10
N PHE A 2 21.54 -30.49 3.26
CA PHE A 2 22.93 -30.07 3.42
C PHE A 2 23.28 -29.56 4.84
N LEU A 3 22.39 -28.75 5.41
CA LEU A 3 22.54 -28.16 6.74
C LEU A 3 22.67 -29.19 7.87
N THR A 4 21.94 -30.32 7.79
CA THR A 4 22.07 -31.41 8.77
C THR A 4 23.41 -32.12 8.61
N ARG A 5 23.82 -32.40 7.36
CA ARG A 5 25.08 -33.10 7.06
C ARG A 5 26.30 -32.32 7.56
N MET A 6 26.22 -30.99 7.52
CA MET A 6 27.30 -30.11 7.96
C MET A 6 27.20 -29.62 9.41
N ARG A 7 26.20 -30.06 10.19
CA ARG A 7 25.95 -29.59 11.58
C ARG A 7 25.87 -28.05 11.68
N LEU A 8 25.31 -27.41 10.67
CA LEU A 8 25.18 -25.95 10.63
C LEU A 8 23.88 -25.46 11.28
N LYS A 9 22.91 -26.35 11.49
CA LYS A 9 21.61 -26.01 12.11
C LYS A 9 21.76 -25.32 13.47
N ASP A 10 22.69 -25.79 14.28
CA ASP A 10 22.91 -25.29 15.64
C ASP A 10 23.73 -23.99 15.65
N LYS A 11 24.32 -23.62 14.50
CA LYS A 11 25.13 -22.41 14.30
C LYS A 11 24.36 -21.29 13.59
N VAL A 12 23.08 -21.50 13.28
CA VAL A 12 22.24 -20.48 12.66
C VAL A 12 21.97 -19.38 13.69
N VAL A 13 22.64 -18.24 13.53
CA VAL A 13 22.41 -17.04 14.34
C VAL A 13 21.15 -16.38 13.82
N LYS A 14 20.12 -16.25 14.67
CA LYS A 14 18.94 -15.46 14.36
C LYS A 14 19.37 -13.99 14.26
N THR A 15 19.04 -13.33 13.15
CA THR A 15 19.36 -11.92 12.98
C THR A 15 18.57 -11.09 14.00
N ILE A 16 19.24 -10.11 14.60
CA ILE A 16 18.64 -9.23 15.63
C ILE A 16 17.55 -8.34 15.01
N ASN A 17 17.73 -7.96 13.74
CA ASN A 17 16.76 -7.19 12.96
C ASN A 17 16.40 -8.00 11.70
N PRO A 18 15.31 -8.79 11.72
CA PRO A 18 14.79 -9.39 10.50
C PRO A 18 14.42 -8.26 9.51
N LEU A 19 14.60 -8.51 8.21
CA LEU A 19 14.16 -7.57 7.18
C LEU A 19 12.65 -7.35 7.35
N GLN A 20 12.26 -6.11 7.65
CA GLN A 20 10.86 -5.75 7.67
C GLN A 20 10.38 -5.74 6.22
N VAL A 21 9.38 -6.58 5.93
CA VAL A 21 8.68 -6.54 4.65
C VAL A 21 7.98 -5.18 4.59
N LYS A 22 8.33 -4.36 3.60
CA LYS A 22 7.66 -3.09 3.36
C LYS A 22 6.34 -3.38 2.68
N TYR A 23 5.24 -3.15 3.38
CA TYR A 23 3.90 -3.40 2.85
C TYR A 23 3.47 -2.30 1.87
N GLU A 24 3.98 -1.08 2.05
CA GLU A 24 3.65 0.06 1.20
C GLU A 24 3.89 -0.21 -0.29
N ASP A 25 4.93 -0.97 -0.63
CA ASP A 25 5.30 -1.25 -2.02
C ASP A 25 4.23 -2.09 -2.77
N HIS A 26 3.31 -2.72 -2.05
CA HIS A 26 2.22 -3.51 -2.63
C HIS A 26 0.90 -2.73 -2.78
N PHE A 27 0.70 -1.72 -1.94
CA PHE A 27 -0.48 -0.85 -2.02
C PHE A 27 -0.29 0.33 -2.98
N PHE A 28 0.96 0.64 -3.34
CA PHE A 28 1.28 1.74 -4.24
C PHE A 28 2.09 1.28 -5.44
N CYS A 29 1.62 1.62 -6.64
CA CYS A 29 2.34 1.44 -7.89
C CYS A 29 2.65 2.83 -8.47
N ASP A 30 3.92 3.14 -8.69
CA ASP A 30 4.39 4.46 -9.19
C ASP A 30 3.86 5.66 -8.38
N GLY A 31 3.65 5.47 -7.08
CA GLY A 31 3.10 6.49 -6.18
C GLY A 31 1.58 6.65 -6.23
N PHE A 32 0.88 5.83 -7.00
CA PHE A 32 -0.58 5.76 -7.03
C PHE A 32 -1.09 4.56 -6.22
N PRO A 33 -2.13 4.74 -5.39
CA PRO A 33 -2.72 3.63 -4.67
C PRO A 33 -3.36 2.65 -5.67
N VAL A 34 -3.01 1.37 -5.55
CA VAL A 34 -3.58 0.27 -6.35
C VAL A 34 -5.03 0.04 -5.96
N ILE A 35 -5.34 0.16 -4.66
CA ILE A 35 -6.69 0.20 -4.09
C ILE A 35 -6.81 1.33 -3.09
N SER A 36 -8.03 1.79 -2.86
CA SER A 36 -8.35 2.78 -1.84
C SER A 36 -9.66 2.44 -1.14
N GLU A 37 -9.95 3.13 -0.04
CA GLU A 37 -11.25 3.05 0.62
C GLU A 37 -12.45 3.44 -0.29
N ALA A 38 -12.19 4.08 -1.43
CA ALA A 38 -13.24 4.40 -2.40
C ALA A 38 -13.75 3.19 -3.19
N ASP A 39 -12.99 2.08 -3.20
CA ASP A 39 -13.34 0.86 -3.90
C ASP A 39 -14.34 0.01 -3.08
N ASP A 40 -15.07 -0.87 -3.76
CA ASP A 40 -16.04 -1.75 -3.10
C ASP A 40 -15.35 -2.71 -2.12
N GLU A 41 -16.04 -3.02 -1.03
CA GLU A 41 -15.53 -3.88 0.05
C GLU A 41 -15.05 -5.25 -0.45
N GLU A 42 -15.75 -5.81 -1.43
CA GLU A 42 -15.39 -7.10 -2.04
C GLU A 42 -14.06 -7.02 -2.78
N VAL A 43 -13.79 -5.89 -3.45
CA VAL A 43 -12.52 -5.66 -4.17
C VAL A 43 -11.38 -5.53 -3.18
N ILE A 44 -11.58 -4.76 -2.10
CA ILE A 44 -10.58 -4.57 -1.03
C ILE A 44 -10.26 -5.91 -0.35
N LEU A 45 -11.28 -6.69 0.00
CA LEU A 45 -11.11 -7.99 0.67
C LEU A 45 -10.43 -9.02 -0.23
N ASN A 46 -10.79 -9.09 -1.52
CA ASN A 46 -10.16 -10.01 -2.47
C ASN A 46 -8.66 -9.74 -2.59
N LEU A 47 -8.26 -8.46 -2.72
CA LEU A 47 -6.83 -8.12 -2.78
C LEU A 47 -6.09 -8.51 -1.50
N LEU A 48 -6.67 -8.23 -0.32
CA LEU A 48 -6.04 -8.59 0.96
C LEU A 48 -5.91 -10.11 1.13
N GLU A 49 -6.88 -10.87 0.62
CA GLU A 49 -6.83 -12.33 0.63
C GLU A 49 -5.74 -12.86 -0.31
N ASP A 50 -5.64 -12.31 -1.52
CA ASP A 50 -4.60 -12.68 -2.48
C ASP A 50 -3.21 -12.29 -1.98
N PHE A 51 -3.10 -11.10 -1.36
CA PHE A 51 -1.88 -10.66 -0.70
C PHE A 51 -1.43 -11.63 0.40
N LYS A 52 -2.38 -12.10 1.20
CA LYS A 52 -2.13 -13.09 2.25
C LYS A 52 -1.69 -14.44 1.67
N LYS A 53 -2.23 -14.86 0.52
CA LYS A 53 -1.82 -16.11 -0.16
C LYS A 53 -0.40 -16.00 -0.74
N GLU A 54 -0.02 -14.84 -1.25
CA GLU A 54 1.29 -14.64 -1.88
C GLU A 54 2.41 -14.43 -0.86
N THR A 55 2.15 -13.68 0.21
CA THR A 55 3.17 -13.27 1.18
C THR A 55 3.09 -13.99 2.51
N ASP A 56 2.03 -14.77 2.77
CA ASP A 56 1.68 -15.36 4.08
C ASP A 56 1.50 -14.32 5.20
N ILE A 57 1.38 -13.03 4.87
CA ILE A 57 1.23 -11.94 5.84
C ILE A 57 -0.22 -11.47 5.89
N ASN A 58 -0.75 -11.38 7.11
CA ASN A 58 -2.08 -10.85 7.36
C ASN A 58 -2.02 -9.32 7.49
N VAL A 59 -2.45 -8.61 6.45
CA VAL A 59 -2.51 -7.15 6.44
C VAL A 59 -3.91 -6.69 6.88
N PRO A 60 -4.01 -5.87 7.94
CA PRO A 60 -5.30 -5.33 8.36
C PRO A 60 -5.82 -4.30 7.36
N ARG A 61 -7.16 -4.21 7.25
CA ARG A 61 -7.85 -3.21 6.42
C ARG A 61 -7.43 -1.76 6.70
N SER A 62 -6.99 -1.45 7.92
CA SER A 62 -6.51 -0.10 8.27
C SER A 62 -5.28 0.37 7.50
N MET A 63 -4.57 -0.53 6.81
CA MET A 63 -3.45 -0.20 5.92
C MET A 63 -3.91 0.24 4.52
N VAL A 64 -5.19 0.02 4.18
CA VAL A 64 -5.72 0.42 2.88
C VAL A 64 -5.71 1.95 2.80
N PRO A 65 -5.14 2.54 1.73
CA PRO A 65 -5.07 3.98 1.57
C PRO A 65 -6.47 4.63 1.61
N PRO A 66 -6.60 5.83 2.21
CA PRO A 66 -7.87 6.55 2.23
C PRO A 66 -8.29 6.96 0.81
N ALA A 67 -9.59 7.16 0.63
CA ALA A 67 -10.15 7.61 -0.64
C ALA A 67 -9.47 8.91 -1.14
N PRO A 68 -9.00 8.96 -2.39
CA PRO A 68 -8.41 10.17 -2.94
C PRO A 68 -9.45 11.30 -2.99
N ASN A 69 -9.20 12.38 -2.25
CA ASN A 69 -10.11 13.53 -2.16
C ASN A 69 -10.13 14.38 -3.45
N VAL A 70 -9.02 14.35 -4.21
CA VAL A 70 -8.88 15.15 -5.43
C VAL A 70 -9.39 14.35 -6.62
N ASP A 71 -10.55 14.74 -7.12
CA ASP A 71 -11.02 14.32 -8.44
C ASP A 71 -10.17 15.02 -9.51
N LEU A 72 -9.24 14.27 -10.11
CA LEU A 72 -8.31 14.77 -11.13
C LEU A 72 -8.99 15.06 -12.47
N TYR A 73 -10.19 14.52 -12.70
CA TYR A 73 -10.92 14.67 -13.97
C TYR A 73 -11.96 15.78 -13.90
N LYS A 74 -12.29 16.29 -12.70
CA LYS A 74 -13.14 17.47 -12.57
C LYS A 74 -12.41 18.71 -13.08
N PRO A 75 -13.04 19.50 -13.97
CA PRO A 75 -12.45 20.76 -14.42
C PRO A 75 -12.24 21.67 -13.21
N LYS A 76 -10.96 21.96 -12.93
CA LYS A 76 -10.56 22.85 -11.83
C LYS A 76 -11.19 24.22 -12.07
N LYS A 77 -12.15 24.61 -11.21
CA LYS A 77 -12.80 25.93 -11.32
C LYS A 77 -11.73 27.01 -11.23
N ARG A 78 -11.40 27.65 -12.35
CA ARG A 78 -10.53 28.83 -12.39
C ARG A 78 -11.24 29.94 -11.61
N LYS A 79 -10.64 30.41 -10.52
CA LYS A 79 -11.09 31.65 -9.90
C LYS A 79 -10.79 32.79 -10.89
N ARG A 80 -11.84 33.39 -11.47
CA ARG A 80 -11.72 34.63 -12.25
C ARG A 80 -11.44 35.75 -11.25
N SER A 81 -10.30 36.43 -11.35
CA SER A 81 -10.13 37.72 -10.70
C SER A 81 -11.07 38.70 -11.40
N VAL A 82 -12.14 39.08 -10.73
CA VAL A 82 -12.94 40.24 -11.15
C VAL A 82 -12.07 41.45 -10.84
N LYS A 83 -11.65 42.19 -11.87
CA LYS A 83 -11.14 43.55 -11.64
C LYS A 83 -12.30 44.35 -11.08
N SER A 84 -12.20 44.75 -9.82
CA SER A 84 -13.06 45.81 -9.26
C SER A 84 -12.74 47.08 -10.04
N SER A 85 -13.63 47.47 -10.95
CA SER A 85 -13.65 48.82 -11.49
C SER A 85 -14.23 49.72 -10.41
N GLU A 86 -13.35 50.45 -9.74
CA GLU A 86 -13.66 51.62 -8.92
C GLU A 86 -13.89 52.79 -9.88
N GLU A 87 -15.11 53.35 -9.88
CA GLU A 87 -15.45 54.74 -10.24
C GLU A 87 -16.80 55.10 -9.61
#